data_AF-A0A259NFD5-F1
#
_entry.id   AF-A0A259NFD5-F1
#
_cell.length_a   1.000
_cell.length_b   1.000
_cell.length_c   1.000
_cell.angle_alpha   90.00
_cell.angle_beta   90.00
_cell.angle_gamma   90.00
#
_symmetry.space_group_name_H-M   'P 1'
#
loop_
_entity.id
_entity.type
_entity.pdbx_description
1 polymer ?
#
loop_
_entity_poly.entity_id
_entity_poly.type
_entity_poly.pdbx_seq_one_letter_code
_entity_poly.pdbx_strand_id
1 'polypeptide(L)'
;MRSTPLKNRSKATGTPLLSGGAWTPHDLRRSGATMMAELGVLSEIIERCLNHVEMNRMKRTYQRHEYRSEQKTAWQLLGNRLEALLNLNETMTPQ
;
A
#
# COMPACT_ATOMS: atom_id res chain seq x y z
N MET A 1 -18.35 3.77 6.72
CA MET A 1 -18.14 2.40 6.21
C MET A 1 -19.42 1.97 5.50
N ARG A 2 -19.34 1.38 4.29
CA ARG A 2 -20.56 0.88 3.62
C ARG A 2 -20.99 -0.41 4.32
N SER A 3 -22.17 -0.41 4.92
CA SER A 3 -22.77 -1.58 5.57
C SER A 3 -23.47 -2.52 4.58
N THR A 4 -23.84 -2.01 3.40
CA THR A 4 -24.53 -2.79 2.37
C THR A 4 -23.54 -3.52 1.46
N PRO A 5 -23.62 -4.86 1.35
CA PRO A 5 -22.79 -5.63 0.43
C PRO A 5 -23.06 -5.26 -1.04
N LEU A 6 -22.00 -5.12 -1.84
CA LEU A 6 -22.11 -4.93 -3.29
C LEU A 6 -22.27 -6.27 -4.01
N LYS A 7 -23.06 -6.29 -5.09
CA LYS A 7 -23.21 -7.47 -5.96
C LYS A 7 -21.83 -7.90 -6.51
N ASN A 8 -21.55 -9.20 -6.48
CA ASN A 8 -20.27 -9.81 -6.91
C ASN A 8 -19.03 -9.39 -6.09
N ARG A 9 -19.20 -8.99 -4.82
CA ARG A 9 -18.09 -8.72 -3.88
C ARG A 9 -18.20 -9.59 -2.64
N SER A 10 -17.14 -9.60 -1.83
CA SER A 10 -17.11 -10.31 -0.55
C SER A 10 -18.25 -9.85 0.36
N LYS A 11 -18.88 -10.82 1.05
CA LYS A 11 -19.92 -10.57 2.07
C LYS A 11 -19.34 -9.98 3.35
N ALA A 12 -18.01 -10.02 3.53
CA ALA A 12 -17.33 -9.41 4.67
C ALA A 12 -17.20 -7.89 4.46
N THR A 13 -18.31 -7.16 4.60
CA THR A 13 -18.38 -5.72 4.30
C THR A 13 -17.94 -4.83 5.47
N GLY A 14 -17.88 -5.38 6.69
CA GLY A 14 -17.46 -4.69 7.92
C GLY A 14 -16.01 -4.93 8.33
N THR A 15 -15.18 -5.51 7.45
CA THR A 15 -13.79 -5.84 7.75
C THR A 15 -12.82 -5.03 6.88
N PRO A 16 -11.60 -4.77 7.37
CA PRO A 16 -11.05 -5.09 8.70
C PRO A 16 -11.54 -4.11 9.79
N LEU A 17 -11.96 -4.66 10.94
CA LEU A 17 -12.24 -3.90 12.15
C LEU A 17 -11.01 -4.01 13.05
N LEU A 18 -10.26 -2.93 13.19
CA LEU A 18 -9.10 -2.85 14.07
C LEU A 18 -9.49 -2.10 15.35
N SER A 19 -8.73 -2.27 16.43
CA SER A 19 -9.00 -1.60 17.72
C SER A 19 -9.11 -0.07 17.61
N GLY A 20 -8.46 0.53 16.61
CA GLY A 20 -8.53 1.96 16.30
C GLY A 20 -9.70 2.40 15.40
N GLY A 21 -10.65 1.52 15.09
CA GLY A 21 -11.85 1.84 14.31
C GLY A 21 -11.95 1.14 12.96
N ALA A 22 -12.82 1.67 12.11
CA ALA A 22 -13.11 1.13 10.78
C ALA A 22 -11.96 1.37 9.81
N TRP A 23 -11.34 0.30 9.31
CA TRP A 23 -10.34 0.36 8.26
C TRP A 23 -10.91 -0.10 6.93
N THR A 24 -10.44 0.50 5.84
CA THR A 24 -10.79 0.07 4.49
C THR A 24 -9.55 -0.41 3.73
N PRO A 25 -9.70 -1.21 2.65
CA PRO A 25 -8.58 -1.56 1.78
C PRO A 25 -7.84 -0.34 1.21
N HIS A 26 -8.53 0.79 1.10
CA HIS A 26 -7.92 2.04 0.64
C HIS A 26 -6.96 2.63 1.69
N ASP A 27 -7.24 2.45 2.99
CA ASP A 27 -6.35 2.91 4.06
C ASP A 27 -5.05 2.10 4.10
N LEU A 28 -5.12 0.79 3.81
CA LEU A 28 -3.92 -0.04 3.62
C LEU A 28 -3.05 0.49 2.48
N ARG A 29 -3.68 0.88 1.36
CA ARG A 29 -2.98 1.44 0.20
C ARG A 29 -2.28 2.77 0.53
N ARG A 30 -2.95 3.68 1.24
CA ARG A 30 -2.33 4.95 1.69
C ARG A 30 -1.18 4.69 2.64
N SER A 31 -1.37 3.82 3.62
CA SER A 31 -0.36 3.48 4.62
C SER A 31 0.90 2.90 3.97
N GLY A 32 0.73 1.98 3.00
CA GLY A 32 1.84 1.43 2.22
C GLY A 32 2.59 2.49 1.41
N ALA A 33 1.87 3.44 0.79
CA ALA A 33 2.48 4.54 0.05
C ALA A 33 3.32 5.47 0.96
N THR A 34 2.80 5.82 2.13
CA THR A 34 3.52 6.62 3.14
C THR A 34 4.78 5.89 3.61
N MET A 35 4.69 4.59 3.94
CA MET A 35 5.86 3.80 4.33
C MET A 35 6.91 3.71 3.20
N MET A 36 6.50 3.52 1.95
CA MET A 36 7.45 3.55 0.83
C MET A 36 8.17 4.91 0.70
N ALA A 37 7.45 6.02 0.91
CA ALA A 37 8.04 7.36 0.88
C ALA A 37 9.05 7.57 2.01
N GLU A 38 8.73 7.11 3.24
CA GLU A 38 9.65 7.14 4.39
C GLU A 38 10.92 6.30 4.16
N LEU A 39 10.80 5.21 3.40
CA LEU A 39 11.93 4.36 2.99
C LEU A 39 12.72 4.96 1.81
N GLY A 40 12.40 6.18 1.36
CA GLY A 40 13.13 6.90 0.32
C GLY A 40 12.76 6.50 -1.12
N VAL A 41 11.65 5.78 -1.32
CA VAL A 41 11.17 5.45 -2.67
C VAL A 41 10.63 6.71 -3.35
N LEU A 42 11.05 6.96 -4.59
CA LEU A 42 10.59 8.11 -5.38
C LEU A 42 9.08 8.06 -5.60
N SER A 43 8.40 9.20 -5.50
CA SER A 43 6.95 9.32 -5.68
C SER A 43 6.48 8.74 -7.02
N GLU A 44 7.23 8.93 -8.11
CA GLU A 44 6.88 8.36 -9.42
C GLU A 44 6.81 6.81 -9.40
N ILE A 45 7.70 6.17 -8.63
CA ILE A 45 7.69 4.70 -8.47
C ILE A 45 6.53 4.26 -7.60
N ILE A 46 6.23 4.99 -6.52
CA ILE A 46 5.10 4.72 -5.63
C ILE A 46 3.79 4.78 -6.43
N GLU A 47 3.57 5.84 -7.20
CA GLU A 47 2.38 5.99 -8.05
C GLU A 47 2.21 4.82 -9.02
N ARG A 48 3.31 4.33 -9.60
CA ARG A 48 3.32 3.16 -10.48
C ARG A 48 3.04 1.85 -9.74
N CYS A 49 3.63 1.63 -8.56
CA CYS A 49 3.29 0.49 -7.68
C CYS A 49 1.79 0.47 -7.35
N LEU A 50 1.21 1.65 -7.15
CA LEU A 50 -0.22 1.80 -6.90
C LEU A 50 -1.06 1.58 -8.18
N ASN A 51 -0.48 1.51 -9.38
CA ASN A 51 -1.20 1.57 -10.65
C ASN A 51 -2.04 2.84 -10.79
N HIS A 52 -1.56 3.98 -10.29
CA HIS A 52 -2.18 5.27 -10.56
C HIS A 52 -1.94 5.69 -12.01
N VAL A 53 -2.95 6.34 -12.59
CA VAL A 53 -2.86 6.90 -13.94
C VAL A 53 -2.15 8.24 -13.84
N GLU A 54 -1.06 8.40 -14.60
CA GLU A 54 -0.33 9.67 -14.69
C GLU A 54 -1.24 10.74 -15.33
N MET A 55 -1.62 11.73 -14.51
CA MET A 55 -2.51 12.83 -14.90
C MET A 55 -1.79 13.82 -15.83
N ASN A 56 -0.47 13.94 -15.72
CA ASN A 56 0.29 14.86 -16.54
C ASN A 56 0.49 14.31 -17.97
N ARG A 57 -0.13 14.96 -18.95
CA ARG A 57 -0.08 14.57 -20.37
C ARG A 57 1.35 14.54 -20.93
N MET A 58 2.22 15.46 -20.52
CA MET A 58 3.62 15.50 -20.97
C MET A 58 4.38 14.29 -20.43
N LYS A 59 4.28 14.02 -19.13
CA LYS A 59 4.88 12.83 -18.52
C LYS A 59 4.39 11.55 -19.20
N ARG A 60 3.09 11.41 -19.44
CA ARG A 60 2.54 10.25 -20.15
C ARG A 60 3.09 10.09 -21.59
N THR A 61 3.45 11.20 -22.24
CA THR A 61 3.98 11.17 -23.60
C THR A 61 5.46 10.77 -23.61
N TYR A 62 6.25 11.28 -22.67
CA TYR A 62 7.71 11.15 -22.67
C TYR A 62 8.24 10.06 -21.72
N GLN A 63 7.65 9.89 -20.54
CA GLN A 63 8.08 8.93 -19.52
C GLN A 63 7.44 7.54 -19.75
N ARG A 64 7.87 6.90 -20.83
CA ARG A 64 7.41 5.55 -21.22
C ARG A 64 8.10 4.41 -20.50
N HIS A 65 9.17 4.67 -19.77
CA HIS A 65 9.87 3.64 -19.00
C HIS A 65 8.91 3.05 -17.96
N GLU A 66 8.86 1.72 -17.86
CA GLU A 66 7.93 1.05 -16.95
C GLU A 66 8.44 1.01 -15.50
N TYR A 67 9.75 1.21 -15.28
CA TYR A 67 10.39 1.16 -13.96
C TYR A 67 10.10 -0.13 -13.18
N ARG A 68 10.04 -1.28 -13.85
CA ARG A 68 9.67 -2.57 -13.23
C ARG A 68 10.68 -3.00 -12.16
N SER A 69 11.97 -2.77 -12.41
CA SER A 69 13.06 -3.03 -11.46
C SER A 69 12.88 -2.23 -10.17
N GLU A 70 12.59 -0.94 -10.31
CA GLU A 70 12.44 0.00 -9.21
C GLU A 70 11.17 -0.29 -8.43
N GLN A 71 10.07 -0.64 -9.11
CA GLN A 71 8.85 -1.12 -8.47
C GLN A 71 9.11 -2.39 -7.65
N LYS A 72 9.87 -3.35 -8.20
CA LYS A 72 10.25 -4.58 -7.47
C LYS A 72 11.05 -4.24 -6.21
N THR A 73 12.03 -3.36 -6.31
CA THR A 73 12.82 -2.91 -5.16
C THR A 73 11.94 -2.20 -4.12
N ALA A 74 11.02 -1.33 -4.55
CA ALA A 74 10.09 -0.64 -3.65
C ALA A 74 9.19 -1.63 -2.88
N TRP A 75 8.66 -2.65 -3.56
CA TRP A 75 7.89 -3.71 -2.92
C TRP A 75 8.72 -4.53 -1.93
N GLN A 76 9.98 -4.83 -2.28
CA GLN A 76 10.88 -5.54 -1.37
C GLN A 76 11.16 -4.72 -0.10
N LEU A 77 11.44 -3.41 -0.24
CA LEU A 77 11.67 -2.52 0.89
C LEU A 77 10.45 -2.47 1.82
N LEU A 78 9.25 -2.33 1.25
CA LEU A 78 8.02 -2.34 2.04
C LEU A 78 7.84 -3.70 2.76
N GLY A 79 8.07 -4.81 2.06
CA GLY A 79 7.99 -6.15 2.64
C GLY A 79 8.95 -6.33 3.82
N ASN A 80 10.22 -5.97 3.65
CA ASN A 80 11.22 -6.03 4.71
C ASN A 80 10.83 -5.18 5.92
N ARG A 81 10.26 -3.98 5.70
CA ARG A 81 9.79 -3.11 6.78
C ARG A 81 8.63 -3.74 7.55
N LEU A 82 7.68 -4.34 6.85
CA LEU A 82 6.55 -5.04 7.49
C LEU A 82 7.03 -6.25 8.30
N GLU A 83 7.94 -7.05 7.76
CA GLU A 83 8.54 -8.18 8.47
C GLU A 83 9.26 -7.73 9.74
N ALA A 84 10.05 -6.64 9.67
CA ALA A 84 10.69 -6.07 10.86
C ALA A 84 9.67 -5.62 11.92
N LEU A 85 8.56 -4.99 11.53
CA LEU A 85 7.50 -4.57 12.46
C LEU A 85 6.77 -5.75 13.11
N LEU A 86 6.57 -6.83 12.37
CA LEU A 86 5.93 -8.04 12.89
C LEU A 86 6.85 -8.76 13.90
N ASN A 87 8.13 -8.91 13.58
CA ASN A 87 9.11 -9.56 14.44
C ASN A 87 9.38 -8.78 15.74
N LEU A 88 9.29 -7.43 15.70
CA LEU A 88 9.38 -6.59 16.89
C LEU A 88 8.24 -6.84 17.88
N ASN A 89 7.04 -7.19 17.41
CA ASN A 89 5.90 -7.42 18.28
C ASN A 89 5.97 -8.79 18.97
N GLU A 90 6.58 -9.81 18.33
CA GLU A 90 6.73 -11.15 18.93
C GLU A 90 7.67 -11.15 20.14
N THR A 91 8.65 -10.24 20.18
CA THR A 91 9.60 -10.10 21.30
C THR A 91 9.03 -9.32 22.50
N MET A 92 7.87 -8.68 22.35
CA MET A 92 7.24 -7.82 23.37
C MET A 92 6.01 -8.43 24.05
N THR A 93 5.74 -9.73 23.87
CA THR A 93 4.78 -10.49 24.70
C THR A 93 5.52 -11.27 25.80
N PRO A 94 5.58 -10.79 27.05
CA PRO A 94 5.85 -11.65 28.19
C PRO A 94 4.64 -12.57 28.42
N GLN A 95 4.91 -13.79 28.86
CA GLN A 95 3.88 -14.71 29.38
C GLN A 95 3.16 -14.15 30.61
#